data_AF-A0A537UZH2-F1
#
_entry.id   AF-A0A537UZH2-F1
#
_cell.length_a   1.000
_cell.length_b   1.000
_cell.length_c   1.000
_cell.angle_alpha   90.00
_cell.angle_beta   90.00
_cell.angle_gamma   90.00
#
_symmetry.space_group_name_H-M   'P 1'
#
loop_
_entity.id
_entity.type
_entity.pdbx_description
1 polymer ?
#
loop_
_entity_poly.entity_id
_entity_poly.type
_entity_poly.pdbx_seq_one_letter_code
_entity_poly.pdbx_strand_id
1 'polypeptide(L)'
;GGRRLTNIAPGISSNDAATVGQVNQSAKRAYGGVATAMAMGGIAVPDSKLYAVSANLGAYRGETALAGGVAFRLTDNATLNGSLGVGVNHGDVGGRVGVTFAW
;
A
#
# COMPACT_ATOMS: atom_id res chain seq x y z
N GLY A 1 23.36 -28.60 13.27
CA GLY A 1 23.14 -27.22 13.73
C GLY A 1 24.21 -26.33 13.15
N GLY A 2 23.85 -25.23 12.49
CA GLY A 2 24.82 -24.32 11.87
C GLY A 2 25.52 -23.40 12.89
N ARG A 3 26.69 -22.86 12.52
CA ARG A 3 27.39 -21.83 13.31
C ARG A 3 26.58 -20.53 13.23
N ARG A 4 26.26 -19.93 14.38
CA ARG A 4 25.58 -18.64 14.46
C ARG A 4 26.63 -17.53 14.44
N LEU A 5 26.37 -16.48 13.66
CA LEU A 5 27.08 -15.22 13.76
C LEU A 5 26.22 -14.27 14.60
N THR A 6 26.78 -13.72 15.67
CA THR A 6 26.08 -12.85 16.64
C THR A 6 26.91 -11.60 16.91
N ASN A 7 26.31 -10.57 17.53
CA ASN A 7 26.94 -9.26 17.80
C ASN A 7 27.43 -8.54 16.53
N ILE A 8 26.77 -8.78 15.41
CA ILE A 8 26.98 -8.01 14.18
C ILE A 8 26.20 -6.69 14.31
N ALA A 9 26.87 -5.57 14.08
CA ALA A 9 26.21 -4.26 14.01
C ALA A 9 25.32 -4.16 12.76
N PRO A 10 24.26 -3.32 12.76
CA PRO A 10 23.48 -3.06 11.56
C PRO A 10 24.36 -2.54 10.41
N GLY A 11 24.26 -3.17 9.24
CA GLY A 11 24.98 -2.72 8.04
C GLY A 11 24.49 -1.34 7.56
N ILE A 12 25.40 -0.53 7.03
CA ILE A 12 25.14 0.85 6.59
C ILE A 12 25.42 1.00 5.08
N SER A 13 26.46 0.35 4.59
CA SER A 13 26.84 0.31 3.17
C SER A 13 26.20 -0.87 2.44
N SER A 14 26.08 -0.79 1.11
CA SER A 14 25.43 -1.82 0.29
C SER A 14 26.16 -3.18 0.29
N ASN A 15 27.43 -3.21 0.70
CA ASN A 15 28.26 -4.41 0.82
C ASN A 15 28.40 -4.92 2.26
N ASP A 16 27.75 -4.28 3.23
CA ASP A 16 27.76 -4.73 4.63
C ASP A 16 26.84 -5.96 4.83
N ALA A 17 27.16 -6.79 5.81
CA ALA A 17 26.27 -7.86 6.23
C ALA A 17 24.99 -7.29 6.87
N ALA A 18 23.81 -7.71 6.40
CA ALA A 18 22.55 -7.34 7.01
C ALA A 18 22.26 -8.20 8.24
N THR A 19 21.84 -7.57 9.33
CA THR A 19 21.33 -8.29 10.50
C THR A 19 19.91 -8.81 10.24
N VAL A 20 19.52 -9.90 10.92
CA VAL A 20 18.13 -10.41 10.86
C VAL A 20 17.12 -9.34 11.28
N GLY A 21 17.49 -8.44 12.19
CA GLY A 21 16.67 -7.30 12.58
C GLY A 21 16.36 -6.34 11.42
N GLN A 22 17.38 -5.99 10.61
CA GLN A 22 17.20 -5.15 9.42
C GLN A 22 16.31 -5.81 8.37
N VAL A 23 16.50 -7.11 8.14
CA VAL A 23 15.66 -7.89 7.22
C VAL A 23 14.21 -7.91 7.70
N ASN A 24 13.98 -8.17 8.99
CA ASN A 24 12.65 -8.17 9.58
C ASN A 24 11.97 -6.79 9.50
N GLN A 25 12.72 -5.71 9.70
CA GLN A 25 12.18 -4.36 9.58
C GLN A 25 11.81 -4.04 8.12
N SER A 26 12.64 -4.43 7.15
CA SER A 26 12.33 -4.30 5.73
C SER A 26 11.06 -5.09 5.36
N ALA A 27 10.94 -6.33 5.85
CA ALA A 27 9.76 -7.15 5.62
C ALA A 27 8.48 -6.53 6.20
N LYS A 28 8.54 -5.96 7.41
CA LYS A 28 7.41 -5.25 8.04
C LYS A 28 6.96 -4.02 7.24
N ARG A 29 7.91 -3.20 6.76
CA ARG A 29 7.59 -2.08 5.86
C ARG A 29 6.93 -2.55 4.56
N ALA A 30 7.43 -3.64 3.98
CA ALA A 30 6.82 -4.23 2.80
C ALA A 30 5.38 -4.70 3.08
N TYR A 31 5.12 -5.32 4.23
CA TYR A 31 3.76 -5.71 4.65
C TYR A 31 2.86 -4.49 4.84
N GLY A 32 3.37 -3.39 5.38
CA GLY A 32 2.66 -2.11 5.48
C GLY A 32 2.26 -1.58 4.10
N GLY A 33 3.19 -1.60 3.15
CA GLY A 33 2.90 -1.22 1.75
C GLY A 33 1.82 -2.08 1.10
N VAL A 34 1.81 -3.39 1.36
CA VAL A 34 0.74 -4.29 0.87
C VAL A 34 -0.60 -3.97 1.53
N ALA A 35 -0.63 -3.73 2.84
CA ALA A 35 -1.85 -3.31 3.54
C ALA A 35 -2.39 -1.99 2.95
N THR A 36 -1.51 -1.03 2.66
CA THR A 36 -1.86 0.24 2.01
C THR A 36 -2.44 0.01 0.61
N ALA A 37 -1.80 -0.81 -0.22
CA ALA A 37 -2.32 -1.14 -1.55
C ALA A 37 -3.71 -1.79 -1.49
N MET A 38 -3.95 -2.69 -0.53
CA MET A 38 -5.27 -3.29 -0.33
C MET A 38 -6.31 -2.27 0.15
N ALA A 39 -5.95 -1.37 1.07
CA ALA A 39 -6.83 -0.30 1.51
C ALA A 39 -7.25 0.57 0.31
N MET A 40 -6.35 0.83 -0.61
CA MET A 40 -6.61 1.75 -1.72
C MET A 40 -7.60 1.21 -2.76
N GLY A 41 -7.77 -0.11 -2.88
CA GLY A 41 -8.64 -0.73 -3.88
C GLY A 41 -10.13 -0.39 -3.73
N GLY A 42 -10.89 -0.58 -4.82
CA GLY A 42 -12.36 -0.64 -4.74
C GLY A 42 -13.07 0.71 -4.62
N ILE A 43 -12.97 1.55 -5.64
CA ILE A 43 -13.89 2.68 -5.81
C ILE A 43 -14.72 2.47 -7.07
N ALA A 44 -16.03 2.40 -6.90
CA ALA A 44 -16.99 2.32 -8.00
C ALA A 44 -17.80 3.61 -8.05
N VAL A 45 -17.96 4.16 -9.25
CA VAL A 45 -18.85 5.30 -9.47
C VAL A 45 -20.22 4.73 -9.86
N PRO A 46 -21.29 4.96 -9.08
CA PRO A 46 -22.63 4.54 -9.49
C PRO A 46 -23.02 5.19 -10.83
N ASP A 47 -23.74 4.47 -11.68
CA ASP A 47 -24.03 4.93 -13.05
C ASP A 47 -24.79 6.27 -13.15
N SER A 48 -25.49 6.66 -12.08
CA SER A 48 -26.21 7.93 -11.99
C SER A 48 -25.39 9.09 -11.42
N LYS A 49 -24.12 8.88 -11.07
CA LYS A 49 -23.27 9.86 -10.37
C LYS A 49 -22.03 10.20 -11.18
N LEU A 50 -21.63 11.47 -11.14
CA LEU A 50 -20.44 11.97 -11.83
C LEU A 50 -19.16 11.81 -11.00
N TYR A 51 -19.30 11.73 -9.66
CA TYR A 51 -18.17 11.56 -8.75
C TYR A 51 -18.53 10.61 -7.61
N ALA A 52 -17.52 9.94 -7.07
CA ALA A 52 -17.59 9.11 -5.88
C ALA A 52 -16.38 9.38 -4.99
N VAL A 53 -16.57 9.25 -3.69
CA VAL A 53 -15.50 9.30 -2.68
C VAL A 53 -15.58 8.02 -1.86
N SER A 54 -14.44 7.40 -1.58
CA SER A 54 -14.36 6.20 -0.75
C SER A 54 -13.34 6.38 0.37
N ALA A 55 -13.60 5.74 1.50
CA ALA A 55 -12.66 5.55 2.58
C ALA A 55 -12.62 4.06 2.91
N ASN A 56 -11.42 3.51 3.01
CA ASN A 56 -11.19 2.08 3.06
C ASN A 56 -10.11 1.75 4.09
N LEU A 57 -10.19 0.53 4.63
CA LEU A 57 -9.24 -0.04 5.57
C LEU A 57 -8.61 -1.28 4.95
N GLY A 58 -7.28 -1.40 5.06
CA GLY A 58 -6.52 -2.56 4.62
C GLY A 58 -5.76 -3.17 5.79
N ALA A 59 -5.65 -4.49 5.82
CA ALA A 59 -4.89 -5.22 6.83
C ALA A 59 -4.14 -6.38 6.20
N TYR A 60 -2.84 -6.51 6.50
CA TYR A 60 -1.99 -7.57 5.97
C TYR A 60 -0.88 -7.96 6.95
N ARG A 61 -0.79 -9.25 7.29
CA ARG A 61 0.29 -9.81 8.15
C ARG A 61 0.58 -8.99 9.43
N GLY A 62 -0.47 -8.47 10.07
CA GLY A 62 -0.36 -7.66 11.29
C GLY A 62 -0.12 -6.16 11.08
N GLU A 63 0.03 -5.72 9.83
CA GLU A 63 0.09 -4.30 9.44
C GLU A 63 -1.30 -3.83 9.00
N THR A 64 -1.64 -2.58 9.31
CA THR A 64 -2.91 -1.96 8.90
C THR A 64 -2.66 -0.65 8.17
N ALA A 65 -3.61 -0.29 7.31
CA ALA A 65 -3.56 0.92 6.52
C ALA A 65 -4.94 1.51 6.30
N LEU A 66 -4.97 2.82 6.12
CA LEU A 66 -6.15 3.61 5.78
C LEU A 66 -5.96 4.18 4.38
N ALA A 67 -7.01 4.24 3.58
CA ALA A 67 -6.97 4.90 2.29
C ALA A 67 -8.23 5.69 2.00
N GLY A 68 -8.04 6.79 1.29
CA GLY A 68 -9.11 7.64 0.76
C GLY A 68 -8.97 7.73 -0.77
N GLY A 69 -10.09 7.58 -1.47
CA GLY A 69 -10.13 7.60 -2.93
C GLY A 69 -11.22 8.52 -3.46
N VAL A 70 -11.00 8.99 -4.69
CA VAL A 70 -11.99 9.71 -5.49
C VAL A 70 -12.07 9.08 -6.87
N ALA A 71 -13.26 9.08 -7.45
CA ALA A 71 -13.48 8.62 -8.80
C ALA A 71 -14.44 9.54 -9.54
N PHE A 72 -14.23 9.67 -10.84
CA PHE A 72 -14.93 10.56 -11.73
C PHE A 72 -15.40 9.78 -12.96
N ARG A 73 -16.66 9.94 -13.35
CA ARG A 73 -17.18 9.44 -14.63
C ARG A 73 -16.83 10.45 -15.71
N LEU A 74 -15.98 10.06 -16.66
CA LEU A 74 -15.59 10.90 -17.79
C LEU A 74 -16.66 10.84 -18.89
N THR A 75 -17.19 9.63 -19.13
CA THR A 75 -18.26 9.32 -20.09
C THR A 75 -19.03 8.12 -19.59
N ASP A 76 -20.13 7.74 -20.25
CA ASP A 76 -20.93 6.59 -19.84
C ASP A 76 -20.18 5.25 -19.83
N ASN A 77 -19.08 5.21 -20.58
CA ASN A 77 -18.25 4.04 -20.80
C ASN A 77 -16.86 4.20 -20.18
N ALA A 78 -16.53 5.33 -19.54
CA ALA A 78 -15.19 5.57 -19.00
C ALA A 78 -15.21 6.23 -17.62
N THR A 79 -14.43 5.67 -16.69
CA THR A 79 -14.25 6.21 -15.34
C THR A 79 -12.77 6.38 -15.02
N LEU A 80 -12.42 7.51 -14.41
CA LEU A 80 -11.12 7.80 -13.83
C LEU A 80 -11.22 7.62 -12.32
N ASN A 81 -10.23 7.01 -11.70
CA ASN A 81 -10.15 6.89 -10.26
C ASN A 81 -8.74 7.15 -9.76
N GLY A 82 -8.65 7.69 -8.55
CA GLY A 82 -7.39 7.91 -7.84
C GLY A 82 -7.60 7.68 -6.36
N SER A 83 -6.59 7.17 -5.68
CA SER A 83 -6.63 7.09 -4.23
C SER A 83 -5.25 7.26 -3.63
N LEU A 84 -5.24 7.67 -2.37
CA LEU A 84 -4.08 7.81 -1.51
C LEU A 84 -4.29 6.93 -0.28
N GLY A 85 -3.22 6.31 0.20
CA GLY A 85 -3.27 5.47 1.39
C GLY A 85 -2.08 5.72 2.30
N VAL A 86 -2.28 5.50 3.59
CA VAL A 86 -1.28 5.64 4.65
C VAL A 86 -1.27 4.37 5.50
N GLY A 87 -0.07 3.81 5.70
CA GLY A 87 0.16 2.70 6.61
C GLY A 87 0.19 3.22 8.05
N VAL A 88 -0.63 2.64 8.92
CA VAL A 88 -0.81 3.11 10.31
C VAL A 88 0.42 2.79 11.16
N ASN A 89 1.09 1.67 10.89
CA ASN A 89 2.20 1.17 11.71
C ASN A 89 3.55 1.84 11.42
N HIS A 90 3.87 2.09 10.15
CA HIS A 90 5.19 2.58 9.71
C HIS A 90 5.13 3.97 9.05
N GLY A 91 3.94 4.54 8.87
CA GLY A 91 3.77 5.87 8.27
C GLY A 91 4.01 5.93 6.76
N ASP A 92 4.09 4.78 6.09
CA ASP A 92 4.32 4.70 4.64
C ASP A 92 3.10 5.25 3.87
N VAL A 93 3.33 6.03 2.83
CA VAL A 93 2.27 6.62 1.99
C VAL A 93 2.30 6.02 0.59
N GLY A 94 1.13 5.69 0.05
CA GLY A 94 0.96 5.13 -1.30
C GLY A 94 -0.06 5.91 -2.12
N GLY A 95 0.12 5.90 -3.44
CA GLY A 95 -0.76 6.51 -4.43
C GLY A 95 -1.17 5.51 -5.51
N ARG A 96 -2.40 5.57 -6.00
CA ARG A 96 -2.82 4.87 -7.23
C ARG A 96 -3.70 5.78 -8.07
N VAL A 97 -3.62 5.59 -9.38
CA VAL A 97 -4.52 6.18 -10.38
C VAL A 97 -4.87 5.08 -11.38
N GLY A 98 -6.11 5.06 -11.83
CA GLY A 98 -6.60 4.07 -12.79
C GLY A 98 -7.69 4.64 -13.67
N VAL A 99 -7.80 4.10 -14.88
CA VAL A 99 -8.89 4.38 -15.81
C VAL A 99 -9.55 3.06 -16.16
N THR A 100 -10.87 3.04 -16.18
CA THR A 100 -11.67 1.86 -16.55
C THR A 100 -12.54 2.22 -17.74
N PHE A 101 -12.52 1.37 -18.76
CA PHE A 101 -13.41 1.43 -19.91
C PHE A 101 -14.38 0.23 -19.88
N ALA A 102 -15.65 0.47 -20.19
CA ALA A 102 -16.69 -0.56 -20.29
C ALA A 102 -17.48 -0.35 -21.58
N TRP A 103 -17.75 -1.41 -22.34
CA TRP A 103 -18.50 -1.37 -23.61
C TRP A 103 -19.51 -2.50 -23.67
#